data_AF-W9VB27-F1
#
_entry.id   AF-W9VB27-F1
#
_cell.length_a   1.000
_cell.length_b   1.000
_cell.length_c   1.000
_cell.angle_alpha   90.00
_cell.angle_beta   90.00
_cell.angle_gamma   90.00
#
_symmetry.space_group_name_H-M   'P 1'
#
loop_
_entity.id
_entity.type
_entity.pdbx_description
1 polymer ?
#
loop_
_entity_poly.entity_id
_entity_poly.type
_entity_poly.pdbx_seq_one_letter_code
_entity_poly.pdbx_strand_id
1 'polypeptide(L)'
;MADFIDRFRHSLGGSGAPNHYRRDEWLPPYNDHLLWQLRLTGVEDPLDPDALWDNSGGSGRHIQESSSGEAGKRLCRALQDHRRWVRLNDPGHGRWILGHRCFTDVILHIPRQTWDQDIRTTGGERIEVAAQNLIFRHQQDFKSSLPTGRQPRYLLRPDSRLPANEVLFLFGPAVFLPDPQDQPVFDLQPSLDKAPLVLDSLQWLPSKHAQAQPPGFYADQECLLLTPEGSGPIPLPGWRTEDDTYLFLRRTGENDWAVYSDSSREWQASERRQGDRWIFELRSPDGHESQHLALELVPASVSRFQSYGDAGGTLIPGLPSPVSPYTLELEAILLPSLHQGLRQWTIWLEPEGTPATPERIGRHPDDLIRLQLDGRGISLAIPGRPLLTLGDRIAEPVEIGQTDAKLLPFELPGSHGLLSLPRPDLYSPADERRLLGRTDPANPGNRPDFALDQLAQPRGLFWSSGTDPGFTLNNLSLSRSHAWIWVEDDQLLAEACKPSCPLMHLDRNYRPLPIPEDRNDRPLVIPPGDCLLAGHYLLRYRSKSG
;
A
#
# COMPACT_ATOMS: atom_id res chain seq x y z
N MET A 1 -31.21 16.67 -1.29
CA MET A 1 -31.02 16.32 -2.71
C MET A 1 -30.45 17.52 -3.48
N ALA A 2 -31.21 18.59 -3.72
CA ALA A 2 -30.65 19.86 -4.27
C ALA A 2 -29.59 20.49 -3.36
N ASP A 3 -29.80 20.42 -2.04
CA ASP A 3 -29.02 21.14 -1.04
C ASP A 3 -27.54 20.69 -0.85
N PHE A 4 -27.12 19.51 -1.34
CA PHE A 4 -25.71 19.06 -1.29
C PHE A 4 -24.96 19.43 -2.57
N ILE A 5 -25.54 19.15 -3.74
CA ILE A 5 -25.01 19.58 -5.03
C ILE A 5 -25.02 21.12 -5.11
N ASP A 6 -26.04 21.78 -4.57
CA ASP A 6 -26.09 23.25 -4.46
C ASP A 6 -25.13 23.78 -3.40
N ARG A 7 -24.85 23.07 -2.30
CA ARG A 7 -23.78 23.46 -1.35
C ARG A 7 -22.38 23.24 -1.92
N PHE A 8 -22.19 22.20 -2.74
CA PHE A 8 -20.97 21.93 -3.50
C PHE A 8 -20.76 23.02 -4.56
N ARG A 9 -21.79 23.32 -5.37
CA ARG A 9 -21.84 24.46 -6.32
C ARG A 9 -21.69 25.82 -5.64
N HIS A 10 -22.29 26.04 -4.47
CA HIS A 10 -22.13 27.29 -3.72
C HIS A 10 -20.75 27.45 -3.09
N SER A 11 -20.09 26.36 -2.68
CA SER A 11 -18.69 26.39 -2.25
C SER A 11 -17.72 26.62 -3.43
N LEU A 12 -18.16 26.34 -4.66
CA LEU A 12 -17.48 26.65 -5.93
C LEU A 12 -17.73 28.08 -6.43
N GLY A 13 -18.63 28.84 -5.79
CA GLY A 13 -18.90 30.26 -6.06
C GLY A 13 -20.23 30.53 -6.77
N GLY A 14 -21.21 31.02 -6.00
CA GLY A 14 -22.27 31.92 -6.48
C GLY A 14 -23.60 31.29 -6.87
N SER A 15 -24.67 31.76 -6.22
CA SER A 15 -26.05 31.51 -6.64
C SER A 15 -26.35 32.11 -8.02
N GLY A 16 -26.81 31.28 -8.96
CA GLY A 16 -27.65 31.72 -10.08
C GLY A 16 -26.98 32.46 -11.23
N ALA A 17 -25.69 32.23 -11.54
CA ALA A 17 -25.03 32.75 -12.73
C ALA A 17 -24.29 31.64 -13.51
N PRO A 18 -24.24 31.69 -14.86
CA PRO A 18 -23.68 30.63 -15.69
C PRO A 18 -22.17 30.47 -15.42
N ASN A 19 -21.73 29.22 -15.18
CA ASN A 19 -20.36 28.70 -15.20
C ASN A 19 -19.26 29.74 -15.42
N HIS A 20 -18.91 30.50 -14.37
CA HIS A 20 -17.59 31.11 -14.31
C HIS A 20 -16.63 30.07 -13.77
N TYR A 21 -16.11 29.21 -14.66
CA TYR A 21 -14.83 28.54 -14.44
C TYR A 21 -13.84 29.58 -13.88
N ARG A 22 -13.11 29.24 -12.81
CA ARG A 22 -11.96 30.08 -12.43
C ARG A 22 -11.09 30.25 -13.67
N ARG A 23 -10.59 31.47 -13.91
CA ARG A 23 -9.81 31.87 -15.10
C ARG A 23 -8.63 30.95 -15.46
N ASP A 24 -8.24 30.03 -14.57
CA ASP A 24 -7.04 29.22 -14.68
C ASP A 24 -7.32 27.71 -14.86
N GLU A 25 -8.54 27.20 -14.59
CA GLU A 25 -8.88 25.78 -14.82
C GLU A 25 -9.38 25.59 -16.26
N TRP A 26 -8.53 25.02 -17.10
CA TRP A 26 -8.76 24.94 -18.53
C TRP A 26 -9.24 23.56 -19.02
N LEU A 27 -9.01 22.49 -18.24
CA LEU A 27 -9.66 21.19 -18.46
C LEU A 27 -11.06 21.18 -17.83
N PRO A 28 -12.10 20.80 -18.60
CA PRO A 28 -13.42 20.58 -18.02
C PRO A 28 -13.37 19.37 -17.07
N PRO A 29 -13.97 19.48 -15.87
CA PRO A 29 -14.13 18.36 -14.97
C PRO A 29 -15.17 17.37 -15.51
N TYR A 30 -14.93 16.08 -15.31
CA TYR A 30 -15.88 15.00 -15.54
C TYR A 30 -16.44 14.50 -14.21
N ASN A 31 -17.64 13.90 -14.26
CA ASN A 31 -18.31 13.26 -13.13
C ASN A 31 -18.33 14.17 -11.89
N ASP A 32 -18.91 15.36 -12.00
CA ASP A 32 -19.07 16.32 -10.90
C ASP A 32 -17.75 16.71 -10.19
N HIS A 33 -16.69 17.01 -10.95
CA HIS A 33 -15.35 17.39 -10.43
C HIS A 33 -14.59 16.27 -9.71
N LEU A 34 -14.99 15.02 -9.92
CA LEU A 34 -14.29 13.86 -9.36
C LEU A 34 -13.09 13.44 -10.22
N LEU A 35 -13.09 13.82 -11.50
CA LEU A 35 -12.12 13.36 -12.49
C LEU A 35 -11.79 14.47 -13.48
N TRP A 36 -10.52 14.57 -13.89
CA TRP A 36 -10.10 15.30 -15.08
C TRP A 36 -9.51 14.32 -16.08
N GLN A 37 -9.78 14.62 -17.35
CA GLN A 37 -9.28 13.87 -18.50
C GLN A 37 -8.40 14.79 -19.33
N LEU A 38 -7.10 14.51 -19.38
CA LEU A 38 -6.18 15.18 -20.28
C LEU A 38 -5.90 14.26 -21.46
N ARG A 39 -6.46 14.57 -22.63
CA ARG A 39 -6.17 13.86 -23.88
C ARG A 39 -5.15 14.63 -24.69
N LEU A 40 -4.05 13.97 -25.02
CA LEU A 40 -2.99 14.50 -25.88
C LEU A 40 -3.05 13.80 -27.24
N THR A 41 -2.89 14.58 -28.30
CA THR A 41 -2.91 14.14 -29.71
C THR A 41 -1.59 14.51 -30.38
N GLY A 42 -1.26 13.87 -31.50
CA GLY A 42 0.01 14.11 -32.20
C GLY A 42 1.23 13.52 -31.46
N VAL A 43 0.99 12.51 -30.61
CA VAL A 43 2.01 11.80 -29.83
C VAL A 43 2.73 10.80 -30.72
N GLU A 44 3.99 11.08 -31.06
CA GLU A 44 4.81 10.17 -31.86
C GLU A 44 5.21 8.90 -31.07
N ASP A 45 5.57 9.08 -29.80
CA ASP A 45 5.92 7.99 -28.88
C ASP A 45 5.10 8.11 -27.58
N PRO A 46 4.07 7.27 -27.40
CA PRO A 46 3.27 7.23 -26.15
C PRO A 46 4.05 6.85 -24.89
N LEU A 47 5.33 6.46 -25.03
CA LEU A 47 6.24 6.10 -23.95
C LEU A 47 7.39 7.09 -23.77
N ASP A 48 7.35 8.27 -24.42
CA ASP A 48 8.30 9.36 -24.18
C ASP A 48 7.82 10.24 -23.00
N PRO A 49 8.32 10.03 -21.77
CA PRO A 49 7.83 10.74 -20.59
C PRO A 49 8.11 12.25 -20.67
N ASP A 50 9.13 12.68 -21.40
CA ASP A 50 9.52 14.08 -21.50
C ASP A 50 8.52 14.83 -22.37
N ALA A 51 8.19 14.25 -23.52
CA ALA A 51 7.21 14.82 -24.46
C ALA A 51 5.78 14.86 -23.87
N LEU A 52 5.45 13.94 -22.98
CA LEU A 52 4.16 13.88 -22.29
C LEU A 52 4.07 14.82 -21.08
N TRP A 53 5.20 15.09 -20.41
CA TRP A 53 5.25 15.87 -19.18
C TRP A 53 5.11 17.37 -19.43
N ASP A 54 5.93 17.93 -20.31
CA ASP A 54 5.94 19.36 -20.66
C ASP A 54 6.36 19.58 -22.13
N ASN A 55 6.54 20.84 -22.53
CA ASN A 55 6.94 21.20 -23.90
C ASN A 55 8.43 21.56 -24.02
N SER A 56 9.22 21.32 -22.98
CA SER A 56 10.61 21.76 -22.86
C SER A 56 11.64 20.72 -23.32
N GLY A 57 11.21 19.45 -23.51
CA GLY A 57 12.07 18.34 -23.96
C GLY A 57 11.37 17.33 -24.88
N GLY A 58 12.15 16.47 -25.54
CA GLY A 58 11.67 15.31 -26.32
C GLY A 58 11.22 15.58 -27.77
N SER A 59 10.55 14.60 -28.37
CA SER A 59 9.95 14.65 -29.72
C SER A 59 8.63 15.46 -29.77
N GLY A 60 8.19 16.03 -28.65
CA GLY A 60 6.83 16.55 -28.43
C GLY A 60 6.42 17.82 -29.17
N ARG A 61 7.11 18.23 -30.24
CA ARG A 61 6.82 19.47 -31.00
C ARG A 61 5.43 19.48 -31.63
N HIS A 62 4.90 18.30 -31.95
CA HIS A 62 3.62 18.11 -32.60
C HIS A 62 2.49 17.79 -31.63
N ILE A 63 2.80 17.54 -30.36
CA ILE A 63 1.80 17.12 -29.39
C ILE A 63 0.92 18.32 -29.02
N GLN A 64 -0.39 18.10 -28.93
CA GLN A 64 -1.36 19.13 -28.57
C GLN A 64 -2.43 18.54 -27.66
N GLU A 65 -2.94 19.35 -26.75
CA GLU A 65 -4.14 18.97 -26.02
C GLU A 65 -5.36 18.99 -26.94
N SER A 66 -6.16 17.93 -26.89
CA SER A 66 -7.21 17.65 -27.88
C SER A 66 -8.29 18.74 -28.00
N SER A 67 -8.64 19.40 -26.91
CA SER A 67 -9.77 20.33 -26.83
C SER A 67 -9.37 21.76 -27.22
N SER A 68 -8.18 22.19 -26.80
CA SER A 68 -7.65 23.55 -27.01
C SER A 68 -6.64 23.67 -28.14
N GLY A 69 -6.03 22.56 -28.58
CA GLY A 69 -4.95 22.56 -29.59
C GLY A 69 -3.63 23.14 -29.09
N GLU A 70 -3.50 23.48 -27.80
CA GLU A 70 -2.30 24.13 -27.29
C GLU A 70 -1.20 23.11 -26.97
N ALA A 71 0.02 23.41 -27.42
CA ALA A 71 1.19 22.56 -27.16
C ALA A 71 1.70 22.65 -25.71
N GLY A 72 1.44 23.75 -25.00
CA GLY A 72 1.89 23.93 -23.60
C GLY A 72 1.01 23.22 -22.56
N LYS A 73 -0.16 22.73 -22.97
CA LYS A 73 -1.15 22.07 -22.10
C LYS A 73 -0.83 20.58 -21.97
N ARG A 74 0.20 20.28 -21.19
CA ARG A 74 0.69 18.91 -20.88
C ARG A 74 0.37 18.49 -19.45
N LEU A 75 0.81 17.29 -19.06
CA LEU A 75 0.51 16.75 -17.73
C LEU A 75 1.00 17.65 -16.60
N CYS A 76 2.21 18.19 -16.69
CA CYS A 76 2.74 19.11 -15.67
C CYS A 76 1.83 20.33 -15.50
N ARG A 77 1.41 20.94 -16.60
CA ARG A 77 0.50 22.10 -16.56
C ARG A 77 -0.89 21.73 -16.04
N ALA A 78 -1.42 20.57 -16.44
CA ALA A 78 -2.71 20.08 -15.95
C ALA A 78 -2.68 19.88 -14.43
N LEU A 79 -1.64 19.22 -13.90
CA LEU A 79 -1.45 19.01 -12.47
C LEU A 79 -1.19 20.29 -11.67
N GLN A 80 -0.60 21.31 -12.32
CA GLN A 80 -0.37 22.63 -11.72
C GLN A 80 -1.65 23.45 -11.57
N ASP A 81 -2.50 23.43 -12.60
CA ASP A 81 -3.69 24.26 -12.72
C ASP A 81 -4.92 23.59 -12.06
N HIS A 82 -4.99 22.27 -12.06
CA HIS A 82 -6.09 21.48 -11.50
C HIS A 82 -5.64 20.80 -10.20
N ARG A 83 -5.82 21.50 -9.07
CA ARG A 83 -5.32 21.09 -7.75
C ARG A 83 -6.35 20.34 -6.90
N ARG A 84 -5.85 19.63 -5.89
CA ARG A 84 -6.62 18.78 -4.99
C ARG A 84 -7.41 19.57 -3.94
N TRP A 85 -8.67 19.22 -3.75
CA TRP A 85 -9.45 19.59 -2.57
C TRP A 85 -8.90 18.86 -1.34
N VAL A 86 -8.65 19.56 -0.24
CA VAL A 86 -8.11 18.96 0.99
C VAL A 86 -9.12 19.10 2.12
N ARG A 87 -9.30 18.03 2.89
CA ARG A 87 -10.00 18.06 4.17
C ARG A 87 -9.16 18.84 5.18
N LEU A 88 -9.62 20.03 5.58
CA LEU A 88 -9.10 20.68 6.79
C LEU A 88 -9.92 20.17 7.98
N ASN A 89 -9.24 19.85 9.08
CA ASN A 89 -9.88 19.42 10.33
C ASN A 89 -10.65 20.59 10.96
N ASP A 90 -11.88 20.83 10.51
CA ASP A 90 -12.88 21.54 11.29
C ASP A 90 -13.65 20.49 12.13
N PRO A 91 -13.58 20.54 13.48
CA PRO A 91 -14.19 19.55 14.37
C PRO A 91 -15.71 19.39 14.22
N GLY A 92 -16.38 20.31 13.52
CA GLY A 92 -17.82 20.25 13.31
C GLY A 92 -18.26 19.54 12.03
N HIS A 93 -17.65 19.82 10.87
CA HIS A 93 -18.42 19.79 9.61
C HIS A 93 -17.76 19.19 8.36
N GLY A 94 -16.59 18.52 8.44
CA GLY A 94 -16.06 17.73 7.31
C GLY A 94 -15.98 18.48 5.97
N ARG A 95 -15.79 19.81 6.02
CA ARG A 95 -15.79 20.69 4.84
C ARG A 95 -14.47 20.55 4.09
N TRP A 96 -14.58 20.33 2.79
CA TRP A 96 -13.45 20.41 1.87
C TRP A 96 -13.10 21.88 1.66
N ILE A 97 -11.83 22.21 1.82
CA ILE A 97 -11.27 23.50 1.43
C ILE A 97 -10.34 23.22 0.26
N LEU A 98 -10.27 24.13 -0.71
CA LEU A 98 -9.33 24.00 -1.80
C LEU A 98 -7.91 23.92 -1.23
N GLY A 99 -7.27 22.76 -1.38
CA GLY A 99 -5.88 22.59 -1.02
C GLY A 99 -5.00 23.03 -2.18
N HIS A 100 -3.88 23.68 -1.89
CA HIS A 100 -2.88 23.99 -2.91
C HIS A 100 -2.02 22.76 -3.28
N ARG A 101 -2.49 21.54 -3.01
CA ARG A 101 -1.72 20.29 -3.21
C ARG A 101 -1.97 19.70 -4.59
N CYS A 102 -0.93 19.10 -5.17
CA CYS A 102 -1.01 18.41 -6.45
C CYS A 102 -1.67 17.02 -6.27
N PHE A 103 -2.38 16.53 -7.29
CA PHE A 103 -2.80 15.13 -7.33
C PHE A 103 -1.59 14.23 -7.50
N THR A 104 -1.51 13.14 -6.75
CA THR A 104 -0.36 12.23 -6.78
C THR A 104 -0.60 10.99 -7.62
N ASP A 105 -1.86 10.59 -7.77
CA ASP A 105 -2.24 9.37 -8.46
C ASP A 105 -2.75 9.70 -9.86
N VAL A 106 -2.13 9.09 -10.87
CA VAL A 106 -2.42 9.34 -12.28
C VAL A 106 -2.53 8.01 -13.01
N ILE A 107 -3.59 7.84 -13.80
CA ILE A 107 -3.72 6.70 -14.72
C ILE A 107 -3.41 7.21 -16.13
N LEU A 108 -2.48 6.57 -16.82
CA LEU A 108 -2.11 6.85 -18.19
C LEU A 108 -2.61 5.72 -19.10
N HIS A 109 -3.57 6.02 -19.95
CA HIS A 109 -4.01 5.14 -21.02
C HIS A 109 -3.13 5.36 -22.25
N ILE A 110 -2.53 4.27 -22.75
CA ILE A 110 -1.76 4.25 -23.99
C ILE A 110 -2.44 3.34 -25.02
N PRO A 111 -2.18 3.52 -26.33
CA PRO A 111 -2.75 2.66 -27.36
C PRO A 111 -2.39 1.20 -27.14
N ARG A 112 -3.37 0.30 -27.25
CA ARG A 112 -3.16 -1.16 -27.11
C ARG A 112 -2.04 -1.69 -27.99
N GLN A 113 -1.94 -1.16 -29.22
CA GLN A 113 -0.87 -1.54 -30.16
C GLN A 113 0.53 -1.23 -29.60
N THR A 114 0.72 -0.05 -28.99
CA THR A 114 1.98 0.36 -28.38
C THR A 114 2.32 -0.51 -27.18
N TRP A 115 1.32 -0.79 -26.33
CA TRP A 115 1.47 -1.70 -25.20
C TRP A 115 1.92 -3.09 -25.66
N ASP A 116 1.14 -3.74 -26.52
CA ASP A 116 1.43 -5.09 -26.98
C ASP A 116 2.77 -5.17 -27.74
N GLN A 117 3.15 -4.11 -28.44
CA GLN A 117 4.45 -4.02 -29.09
C GLN A 117 5.60 -4.02 -28.09
N ASP A 118 5.53 -3.19 -27.04
CA ASP A 118 6.58 -3.13 -26.02
C ASP A 118 6.69 -4.45 -25.24
N ILE A 119 5.55 -5.06 -24.86
CA ILE A 119 5.52 -6.39 -24.24
C ILE A 119 6.26 -7.41 -25.12
N ARG A 120 6.00 -7.42 -26.44
CA ARG A 120 6.65 -8.37 -27.36
C ARG A 120 8.14 -8.10 -27.54
N THR A 121 8.57 -6.84 -27.59
CA THR A 121 9.94 -6.48 -27.95
C THR A 121 10.90 -6.38 -26.77
N THR A 122 10.43 -5.86 -25.65
CA THR A 122 11.27 -5.56 -24.47
C THR A 122 10.77 -6.27 -23.20
N GLY A 123 9.62 -6.95 -23.27
CA GLY A 123 8.98 -7.50 -22.07
C GLY A 123 8.32 -6.43 -21.19
N GLY A 124 8.09 -5.23 -21.72
CA GLY A 124 7.43 -4.13 -20.99
C GLY A 124 8.37 -3.15 -20.30
N GLU A 125 9.67 -3.20 -20.60
CA GLU A 125 10.69 -2.33 -20.00
C GLU A 125 10.45 -0.85 -20.31
N ARG A 126 10.00 -0.50 -21.52
CA ARG A 126 9.77 0.92 -21.87
C ARG A 126 8.57 1.50 -21.15
N ILE A 127 7.52 0.70 -20.97
CA ILE A 127 6.35 1.06 -20.14
C ILE A 127 6.81 1.38 -18.71
N GLU A 128 7.69 0.55 -18.14
CA GLU A 128 8.24 0.75 -16.80
C GLU A 128 9.11 2.01 -16.70
N VAL A 129 10.03 2.19 -17.64
CA VAL A 129 10.89 3.38 -17.68
C VAL A 129 10.07 4.66 -17.85
N ALA A 130 9.03 4.65 -18.70
CA ALA A 130 8.14 5.79 -18.87
C ALA A 130 7.41 6.16 -17.57
N ALA A 131 6.88 5.18 -16.85
CA ALA A 131 6.22 5.39 -15.57
C ALA A 131 7.19 5.97 -14.51
N GLN A 132 8.39 5.39 -14.38
CA GLN A 132 9.40 5.85 -13.42
C GLN A 132 9.87 7.28 -13.71
N ASN A 133 10.07 7.62 -14.99
CA ASN A 133 10.47 8.97 -15.38
C ASN A 133 9.35 10.00 -15.14
N LEU A 134 8.08 9.64 -15.37
CA LEU A 134 6.95 10.50 -15.00
C LEU A 134 6.88 10.72 -13.48
N ILE A 135 7.09 9.68 -12.67
CA ILE A 135 7.16 9.79 -11.20
C ILE A 135 8.29 10.77 -10.80
N PHE A 136 9.48 10.60 -11.37
CA PHE A 136 10.65 11.43 -11.07
C PHE A 136 10.38 12.91 -11.39
N ARG A 137 9.85 13.21 -12.58
CA ARG A 137 9.49 14.58 -13.00
C ARG A 137 8.43 15.18 -12.09
N HIS A 138 7.39 14.41 -11.76
CA HIS A 138 6.35 14.84 -10.85
C HIS A 138 6.91 15.18 -9.45
N GLN A 139 7.79 14.34 -8.91
CA GLN A 139 8.46 14.62 -7.64
C GLN A 139 9.31 15.88 -7.68
N GLN A 140 10.05 16.08 -8.77
CA GLN A 140 10.94 17.23 -8.93
C GLN A 140 10.16 18.54 -8.99
N ASP A 141 9.15 18.63 -9.85
CA ASP A 141 8.44 19.89 -10.12
C ASP A 141 7.44 20.25 -9.03
N PHE A 142 6.87 19.24 -8.36
CA PHE A 142 5.84 19.43 -7.34
C PHE A 142 6.31 19.21 -5.90
N LYS A 143 7.62 19.10 -5.63
CA LYS A 143 8.18 18.80 -4.30
C LYS A 143 7.53 19.56 -3.13
N SER A 144 7.21 20.85 -3.32
CA SER A 144 6.58 21.71 -2.31
C SER A 144 5.05 21.57 -2.20
N SER A 145 4.41 20.99 -3.21
CA SER A 145 2.96 20.84 -3.35
C SER A 145 2.50 19.40 -3.16
N LEU A 146 3.41 18.43 -3.03
CA LEU A 146 3.09 17.04 -2.75
C LEU A 146 2.48 16.88 -1.35
N PRO A 147 1.48 16.01 -1.17
CA PRO A 147 1.00 15.67 0.15
C PRO A 147 2.07 14.96 1.00
N THR A 148 2.16 15.32 2.28
CA THR A 148 3.06 14.69 3.25
C THR A 148 2.90 13.17 3.26
N GLY A 149 3.98 12.45 3.00
CA GLY A 149 3.99 10.98 3.02
C GLY A 149 3.20 10.33 1.88
N ARG A 150 2.97 11.02 0.76
CA ARG A 150 2.35 10.46 -0.46
C ARG A 150 3.23 10.79 -1.67
N GLN A 151 3.86 9.77 -2.24
CA GLN A 151 4.64 9.90 -3.47
C GLN A 151 3.74 9.82 -4.71
N PRO A 152 4.11 10.48 -5.82
CA PRO A 152 3.44 10.32 -7.11
C PRO A 152 3.42 8.86 -7.57
N ARG A 153 2.32 8.48 -8.20
CA ARG A 153 2.02 7.11 -8.62
C ARG A 153 1.36 7.13 -9.99
N TYR A 154 1.84 6.22 -10.82
CA TYR A 154 1.39 6.11 -12.19
C TYR A 154 0.97 4.67 -12.45
N LEU A 155 -0.22 4.53 -13.03
CA LEU A 155 -0.70 3.26 -13.55
C LEU A 155 -0.86 3.39 -15.05
N LEU A 156 -0.08 2.63 -15.82
CA LEU A 156 -0.22 2.58 -17.27
C LEU A 156 -1.21 1.48 -17.65
N ARG A 157 -2.18 1.79 -18.51
CA ARG A 157 -3.18 0.84 -19.00
C ARG A 157 -3.24 0.84 -20.52
N PRO A 158 -3.39 -0.33 -21.17
CA PRO A 158 -3.71 -0.36 -22.58
C PRO A 158 -5.17 0.03 -22.81
N ASP A 159 -5.42 0.86 -23.83
CA ASP A 159 -6.76 1.16 -24.32
C ASP A 159 -6.87 0.87 -25.82
N SER A 160 -7.80 0.00 -26.18
CA SER A 160 -8.04 -0.41 -27.56
C SER A 160 -8.79 0.64 -28.38
N ARG A 161 -9.39 1.65 -27.73
CA ARG A 161 -10.15 2.74 -28.37
C ARG A 161 -9.27 3.96 -28.66
N LEU A 162 -8.06 4.02 -28.10
CA LEU A 162 -7.12 5.12 -28.35
C LEU A 162 -6.41 4.95 -29.70
N PRO A 163 -6.44 5.98 -30.58
CA PRO A 163 -5.60 6.01 -31.77
C PRO A 163 -4.11 5.95 -31.43
N ALA A 164 -3.29 5.46 -32.36
CA ALA A 164 -1.85 5.25 -32.13
C ALA A 164 -1.08 6.52 -31.75
N ASN A 165 -1.59 7.70 -32.13
CA ASN A 165 -0.99 9.01 -31.88
C ASN A 165 -1.64 9.77 -30.71
N GLU A 166 -2.37 9.08 -29.84
CA GLU A 166 -3.06 9.68 -28.70
C GLU A 166 -2.73 8.97 -27.39
N VAL A 167 -2.76 9.74 -26.31
CA VAL A 167 -2.78 9.23 -24.94
C VAL A 167 -3.83 9.96 -24.11
N LEU A 168 -4.29 9.31 -23.03
CA LEU A 168 -5.27 9.88 -22.11
C LEU A 168 -4.76 9.74 -20.68
N PHE A 169 -4.64 10.86 -19.97
CA PHE A 169 -4.38 10.90 -18.54
C PHE A 169 -5.67 11.09 -17.76
N LEU A 170 -5.82 10.32 -16.68
CA LEU A 170 -6.87 10.46 -15.69
C LEU A 170 -6.26 10.83 -14.36
N PHE A 171 -6.76 11.88 -13.72
CA PHE A 171 -6.36 12.30 -12.39
C PHE A 171 -7.53 13.01 -11.69
N GLY A 172 -7.54 13.03 -10.37
CA GLY A 172 -8.60 13.69 -9.58
C GLY A 172 -8.87 12.99 -8.25
N PRO A 173 -9.83 13.48 -7.44
CA PRO A 173 -10.17 12.89 -6.15
C PRO A 173 -10.56 11.41 -6.22
N ALA A 174 -11.16 10.99 -7.33
CA ALA A 174 -11.60 9.61 -7.53
C ALA A 174 -10.51 8.66 -8.05
N VAL A 175 -9.31 9.19 -8.36
CA VAL A 175 -8.17 8.36 -8.76
C VAL A 175 -7.35 8.08 -7.51
N PHE A 176 -7.36 6.82 -7.08
CA PHE A 176 -6.56 6.33 -5.98
C PHE A 176 -5.76 5.12 -6.43
N LEU A 177 -4.44 5.13 -6.20
CA LEU A 177 -3.56 4.02 -6.50
C LEU A 177 -2.84 3.53 -5.22
N PRO A 178 -3.13 2.33 -4.69
CA PRO A 178 -2.59 1.85 -3.41
C PRO A 178 -1.07 1.69 -3.40
N ASP A 179 -0.38 1.75 -2.26
CA ASP A 179 1.03 1.33 -2.25
C ASP A 179 1.12 -0.16 -2.52
N PRO A 180 2.24 -0.65 -3.06
CA PRO A 180 2.44 -2.09 -3.20
C PRO A 180 2.46 -2.86 -1.87
N GLN A 181 2.51 -2.16 -0.73
CA GLN A 181 2.42 -2.73 0.61
C GLN A 181 1.06 -2.48 1.28
N ASP A 182 0.22 -1.62 0.70
CA ASP A 182 -1.09 -1.32 1.27
C ASP A 182 -1.96 -2.58 1.23
N GLN A 183 -2.82 -2.71 2.23
CA GLN A 183 -3.83 -3.76 2.29
C GLN A 183 -5.21 -3.11 2.17
N PRO A 184 -6.14 -3.73 1.43
CA PRO A 184 -7.50 -3.22 1.39
C PRO A 184 -8.15 -3.34 2.78
N VAL A 185 -8.93 -2.34 3.15
CA VAL A 185 -9.82 -2.38 4.31
C VAL A 185 -11.09 -3.18 3.95
N PHE A 186 -11.57 -2.98 2.72
CA PHE A 186 -12.68 -3.74 2.15
C PHE A 186 -12.31 -4.31 0.79
N ASP A 187 -12.67 -5.56 0.53
CA ASP A 187 -12.68 -6.12 -0.80
C ASP A 187 -13.92 -5.62 -1.56
N LEU A 188 -13.76 -5.43 -2.86
CA LEU A 188 -14.84 -5.04 -3.76
C LEU A 188 -15.45 -6.28 -4.41
N GLN A 189 -16.74 -6.51 -4.18
CA GLN A 189 -17.49 -7.59 -4.84
C GLN A 189 -18.62 -6.99 -5.69
N PRO A 190 -18.31 -6.49 -6.90
CA PRO A 190 -19.33 -6.02 -7.82
C PRO A 190 -20.10 -7.18 -8.44
N SER A 191 -21.36 -6.92 -8.79
CA SER A 191 -22.21 -7.81 -9.55
C SER A 191 -23.11 -6.99 -10.47
N LEU A 192 -23.34 -7.49 -11.68
CA LEU A 192 -24.23 -6.90 -12.67
C LEU A 192 -25.34 -7.90 -12.95
N ASP A 193 -26.60 -7.49 -12.78
CA ASP A 193 -27.78 -8.35 -12.94
C ASP A 193 -27.71 -9.63 -12.10
N LYS A 194 -27.13 -9.49 -10.89
CA LYS A 194 -26.83 -10.56 -9.92
C LYS A 194 -25.71 -11.52 -10.36
N ALA A 195 -25.10 -11.33 -11.53
CA ALA A 195 -23.90 -12.06 -11.93
C ALA A 195 -22.66 -11.39 -11.30
N PRO A 196 -21.82 -12.13 -10.55
CA PRO A 196 -20.60 -11.56 -9.97
C PRO A 196 -19.65 -11.12 -11.08
N LEU A 197 -19.05 -9.94 -10.89
CA LEU A 197 -18.01 -9.40 -11.76
C LEU A 197 -16.65 -9.60 -11.11
N VAL A 198 -15.65 -9.97 -11.90
CA VAL A 198 -14.26 -10.04 -11.47
C VAL A 198 -13.58 -8.75 -11.87
N LEU A 199 -13.03 -8.04 -10.88
CA LEU A 199 -12.20 -6.87 -11.13
C LEU A 199 -10.76 -7.31 -11.32
N ASP A 200 -10.11 -6.76 -12.33
CA ASP A 200 -8.69 -6.97 -12.52
C ASP A 200 -7.91 -6.34 -11.36
N SER A 201 -6.92 -7.08 -10.88
CA SER A 201 -5.98 -6.53 -9.90
C SER A 201 -5.20 -5.39 -10.54
N LEU A 202 -4.93 -4.35 -9.73
CA LEU A 202 -4.13 -3.21 -10.16
C LEU A 202 -2.68 -3.66 -10.35
N GLN A 203 -2.30 -3.90 -11.60
CA GLN A 203 -0.93 -4.23 -11.98
C GLN A 203 -0.18 -2.95 -12.31
N TRP A 204 0.79 -2.61 -11.47
CA TRP A 204 1.56 -1.38 -11.60
C TRP A 204 2.41 -1.34 -12.86
N LEU A 205 2.97 -2.48 -13.25
CA LEU A 205 3.92 -2.62 -14.34
C LEU A 205 3.79 -4.02 -14.96
N PRO A 206 4.13 -4.20 -16.23
CA PRO A 206 4.10 -5.50 -16.91
C PRO A 206 5.28 -6.44 -16.59
N SER A 207 6.23 -6.05 -15.72
CA SER A 207 7.43 -6.84 -15.46
C SER A 207 7.13 -8.14 -14.71
N LYS A 208 8.03 -9.13 -14.79
CA LYS A 208 7.92 -10.42 -14.07
C LYS A 208 7.84 -10.29 -12.53
N HIS A 209 8.10 -9.09 -12.01
CA HIS A 209 8.06 -8.76 -10.59
C HIS A 209 6.90 -7.82 -10.22
N ALA A 210 5.92 -7.66 -11.11
CA ALA A 210 4.75 -6.82 -10.88
C ALA A 210 3.99 -7.26 -9.63
N GLN A 211 3.94 -6.38 -8.63
CA GLN A 211 3.04 -6.54 -7.49
C GLN A 211 1.64 -6.16 -7.97
N ALA A 212 0.74 -7.13 -8.00
CA ALA A 212 -0.67 -6.89 -8.26
C ALA A 212 -1.35 -6.54 -6.94
N GLN A 213 -2.03 -5.40 -6.89
CA GLN A 213 -2.83 -5.02 -5.74
C GLN A 213 -4.29 -5.44 -5.96
N PRO A 214 -4.92 -6.13 -4.99
CA PRO A 214 -6.29 -6.56 -5.16
C PRO A 214 -7.22 -5.35 -5.34
N PRO A 215 -8.29 -5.50 -6.12
CA PRO A 215 -9.33 -4.48 -6.19
C PRO A 215 -9.98 -4.33 -4.81
N GLY A 216 -9.82 -3.16 -4.21
CA GLY A 216 -10.16 -2.94 -2.82
C GLY A 216 -10.41 -1.47 -2.50
N PHE A 217 -11.03 -1.23 -1.36
CA PHE A 217 -11.07 0.09 -0.74
C PHE A 217 -9.99 0.19 0.33
N TYR A 218 -9.10 1.16 0.21
CA TYR A 218 -7.89 1.28 1.05
C TYR A 218 -8.05 2.31 2.16
N ALA A 219 -7.21 2.22 3.20
CA ALA A 219 -7.34 3.06 4.40
C ALA A 219 -7.25 4.57 4.10
N ASP A 220 -6.35 4.96 3.20
CA ASP A 220 -6.12 6.34 2.76
C ASP A 220 -7.06 6.79 1.63
N GLN A 221 -7.92 5.89 1.14
CA GLN A 221 -8.89 6.20 0.10
C GLN A 221 -10.12 6.87 0.72
N GLU A 222 -10.58 7.97 0.13
CA GLU A 222 -11.72 8.75 0.63
C GLU A 222 -13.02 8.43 -0.15
N CYS A 223 -12.87 8.03 -1.41
CA CYS A 223 -13.98 7.73 -2.29
C CYS A 223 -13.60 6.72 -3.36
N LEU A 224 -14.63 6.18 -4.01
CA LEU A 224 -14.50 5.17 -5.04
C LEU A 224 -15.47 5.52 -6.17
N LEU A 225 -14.97 5.51 -7.40
CA LEU A 225 -15.75 5.84 -8.59
C LEU A 225 -15.72 4.65 -9.54
N LEU A 226 -16.84 3.93 -9.62
CA LEU A 226 -17.02 2.87 -10.60
C LEU A 226 -17.66 3.46 -11.84
N THR A 227 -17.13 3.04 -12.98
CA THR A 227 -17.52 3.56 -14.28
C THR A 227 -17.80 2.42 -15.26
N PRO A 228 -18.54 2.70 -16.34
CA PRO A 228 -18.77 1.76 -17.43
C PRO A 228 -17.46 1.22 -18.02
N GLU A 229 -17.57 0.10 -18.74
CA GLU A 229 -16.45 -0.55 -19.36
C GLU A 229 -15.64 0.43 -20.24
N GLY A 230 -14.36 0.56 -19.92
CA GLY A 230 -13.42 1.43 -20.61
C GLY A 230 -13.41 2.90 -20.15
N SER A 231 -14.36 3.40 -19.38
CA SER A 231 -14.24 4.77 -18.85
C SER A 231 -13.69 4.77 -17.42
N GLY A 232 -13.12 5.91 -16.99
CA GLY A 232 -12.81 6.20 -15.59
C GLY A 232 -11.73 5.33 -14.91
N PRO A 233 -11.59 5.47 -13.58
CA PRO A 233 -10.51 4.84 -12.82
C PRO A 233 -10.76 3.36 -12.52
N ILE A 234 -12.01 2.95 -12.31
CA ILE A 234 -12.41 1.57 -12.01
C ILE A 234 -13.53 1.18 -12.98
N PRO A 235 -13.18 0.78 -14.22
CA PRO A 235 -14.16 0.31 -15.19
C PRO A 235 -14.72 -1.06 -14.77
N LEU A 236 -16.04 -1.24 -14.90
CA LEU A 236 -16.70 -2.52 -14.64
C LEU A 236 -16.91 -3.33 -15.92
N PRO A 237 -16.38 -4.56 -16.02
CA PRO A 237 -16.58 -5.42 -17.18
C PRO A 237 -18.07 -5.68 -17.46
N GLY A 238 -18.48 -5.52 -18.72
CA GLY A 238 -19.87 -5.77 -19.13
C GLY A 238 -20.87 -4.68 -18.76
N TRP A 239 -20.51 -3.70 -17.91
CA TRP A 239 -21.37 -2.57 -17.63
C TRP A 239 -21.31 -1.56 -18.78
N ARG A 240 -22.34 -1.59 -19.64
CA ARG A 240 -22.43 -0.77 -20.85
C ARG A 240 -23.63 0.14 -20.76
N THR A 241 -23.36 1.40 -20.48
CA THR A 241 -24.31 2.50 -20.39
C THR A 241 -23.66 3.73 -21.04
N GLU A 242 -24.39 4.84 -21.11
CA GLU A 242 -23.86 6.10 -21.63
C GLU A 242 -22.63 6.57 -20.84
N ASP A 243 -21.72 7.28 -21.52
CA ASP A 243 -20.36 7.57 -21.09
C ASP A 243 -20.24 8.34 -19.74
N ASP A 244 -21.32 8.98 -19.29
CA ASP A 244 -21.37 9.78 -18.06
C ASP A 244 -22.05 9.07 -16.87
N THR A 245 -22.55 7.84 -17.05
CA THR A 245 -23.13 7.10 -15.92
C THR A 245 -22.03 6.64 -14.98
N TYR A 246 -22.19 6.82 -13.67
CA TYR A 246 -21.22 6.34 -12.69
C TYR A 246 -21.89 5.95 -11.38
N LEU A 247 -21.18 5.13 -10.59
CA LEU A 247 -21.50 4.84 -9.20
C LEU A 247 -20.38 5.42 -8.33
N PHE A 248 -20.70 6.40 -7.50
CA PHE A 248 -19.74 7.08 -6.63
C PHE A 248 -20.03 6.76 -5.18
N LEU A 249 -19.06 6.16 -4.50
CA LEU A 249 -19.11 5.87 -3.07
C LEU A 249 -18.17 6.82 -2.35
N ARG A 250 -18.65 7.39 -1.25
CA ARG A 250 -17.86 8.27 -0.39
C ARG A 250 -17.90 7.79 1.05
N ARG A 251 -16.73 7.74 1.68
CA ARG A 251 -16.62 7.53 3.12
C ARG A 251 -16.98 8.83 3.86
N THR A 252 -18.04 8.80 4.66
CA THR A 252 -18.55 9.96 5.44
C THR A 252 -18.19 9.88 6.92
N GLY A 253 -17.85 8.68 7.40
CA GLY A 253 -17.40 8.40 8.76
C GLY A 253 -16.43 7.22 8.79
N GLU A 254 -16.06 6.75 9.99
CA GLU A 254 -15.17 5.59 10.12
C GLU A 254 -15.75 4.34 9.46
N ASN A 255 -17.07 4.15 9.57
CA ASN A 255 -17.80 3.03 8.96
C ASN A 255 -19.05 3.47 8.19
N ASP A 256 -19.18 4.77 7.89
CA ASP A 256 -20.35 5.32 7.22
C ASP A 256 -20.02 5.70 5.77
N TRP A 257 -21.00 5.45 4.90
CA TRP A 257 -20.88 5.65 3.46
C TRP A 257 -22.05 6.46 2.94
N ALA A 258 -21.80 7.21 1.87
CA ALA A 258 -22.84 7.80 1.05
C ALA A 258 -22.62 7.36 -0.39
N VAL A 259 -23.70 6.98 -1.05
CA VAL A 259 -23.70 6.62 -2.47
C VAL A 259 -24.32 7.73 -3.31
N TYR A 260 -23.76 7.92 -4.49
CA TYR A 260 -24.22 8.88 -5.46
C TYR A 260 -24.15 8.28 -6.86
N SER A 261 -24.99 8.76 -7.75
CA SER A 261 -24.95 8.51 -9.18
C SER A 261 -25.02 9.83 -9.92
N ASP A 262 -24.84 9.79 -11.24
CA ASP A 262 -25.04 10.95 -12.09
C ASP A 262 -26.39 11.63 -11.79
N SER A 263 -26.33 12.94 -11.57
CA SER A 263 -27.47 13.80 -11.26
C SER A 263 -28.36 14.10 -12.48
N SER A 264 -27.90 13.77 -13.68
CA SER A 264 -28.56 14.16 -14.92
C SER A 264 -29.71 13.24 -15.35
N ARG A 265 -29.81 12.01 -14.81
CA ARG A 265 -30.83 11.02 -15.21
C ARG A 265 -31.33 10.15 -14.06
N GLU A 266 -32.52 9.57 -14.28
CA GLU A 266 -33.38 8.78 -13.38
C GLU A 266 -32.75 7.52 -12.72
N TRP A 267 -31.42 7.35 -12.78
CA TRP A 267 -30.72 6.27 -12.09
C TRP A 267 -30.82 6.46 -10.57
N GLN A 268 -31.27 5.42 -9.88
CA GLN A 268 -31.45 5.46 -8.42
C GLN A 268 -30.31 4.69 -7.76
N ALA A 269 -29.43 5.43 -7.09
CA ALA A 269 -28.43 4.87 -6.20
C ALA A 269 -29.04 4.66 -4.80
N SER A 270 -28.75 3.52 -4.17
CA SER A 270 -29.19 3.23 -2.82
C SER A 270 -28.10 2.49 -2.04
N GLU A 271 -28.06 2.71 -0.73
CA GLU A 271 -27.18 1.98 0.17
C GLU A 271 -27.99 1.17 1.19
N ARG A 272 -27.47 0.00 1.56
CA ARG A 272 -27.97 -0.79 2.68
C ARG A 272 -26.82 -1.45 3.41
N ARG A 273 -26.96 -1.62 4.72
CA ARG A 273 -26.02 -2.35 5.56
C ARG A 273 -26.59 -3.69 5.96
N GLN A 274 -25.82 -4.76 5.80
CA GLN A 274 -26.18 -6.12 6.20
C GLN A 274 -25.05 -6.72 7.05
N GLY A 275 -25.18 -6.60 8.37
CA GLY A 275 -24.09 -6.96 9.30
C GLY A 275 -22.88 -6.04 9.10
N ASP A 276 -21.73 -6.64 8.81
CA ASP A 276 -20.46 -5.94 8.54
C ASP A 276 -20.24 -5.63 7.05
N ARG A 277 -21.23 -5.93 6.20
CA ARG A 277 -21.18 -5.68 4.76
C ARG A 277 -22.00 -4.46 4.40
N TRP A 278 -21.48 -3.70 3.44
CA TRP A 278 -22.21 -2.62 2.79
C TRP A 278 -22.57 -3.03 1.38
N ILE A 279 -23.83 -2.83 1.00
CA ILE A 279 -24.32 -3.11 -0.35
C ILE A 279 -24.82 -1.81 -0.96
N PHE A 280 -24.28 -1.48 -2.13
CA PHE A 280 -24.63 -0.30 -2.90
C PHE A 280 -25.27 -0.76 -4.20
N GLU A 281 -26.46 -0.27 -4.49
CA GLU A 281 -27.21 -0.65 -5.68
C GLU A 281 -27.43 0.58 -6.57
N LEU A 282 -27.23 0.41 -7.87
CA LEU A 282 -27.54 1.38 -8.90
C LEU A 282 -28.51 0.74 -9.89
N ARG A 283 -29.72 1.31 -10.00
CA ARG A 283 -30.80 0.77 -10.83
C ARG A 283 -31.10 1.69 -12.00
N SER A 284 -31.19 1.10 -13.19
CA SER A 284 -31.61 1.82 -14.39
C SER A 284 -33.05 2.33 -14.25
N PRO A 285 -33.42 3.41 -14.96
CA PRO A 285 -34.79 3.89 -15.01
C PRO A 285 -35.75 2.83 -15.59
N ASP A 286 -37.01 2.86 -15.15
CA ASP A 286 -38.05 1.96 -15.65
C ASP A 286 -38.25 2.15 -17.17
N GLY A 287 -37.88 1.15 -17.99
CA GLY A 287 -38.14 1.13 -19.43
C GLY A 287 -36.91 0.94 -20.35
N HIS A 288 -35.70 1.05 -19.82
CA HIS A 288 -34.46 0.62 -20.52
C HIS A 288 -34.12 -0.84 -20.17
N GLU A 289 -33.21 -1.48 -20.92
CA GLU A 289 -32.67 -2.80 -20.56
C GLU A 289 -32.22 -2.74 -19.08
N SER A 290 -32.91 -3.51 -18.24
CA SER A 290 -32.90 -3.31 -16.78
C SER A 290 -31.60 -3.81 -16.16
N GLN A 291 -30.55 -3.00 -16.28
CA GLN A 291 -29.28 -3.28 -15.62
C GLN A 291 -29.35 -2.89 -14.14
N HIS A 292 -29.02 -3.85 -13.29
CA HIS A 292 -28.88 -3.68 -11.85
C HIS A 292 -27.42 -3.92 -11.46
N LEU A 293 -26.70 -2.84 -11.19
CA LEU A 293 -25.36 -2.90 -10.65
C LEU A 293 -25.45 -2.94 -9.12
N ALA A 294 -24.82 -3.92 -8.49
CA ALA A 294 -24.65 -3.97 -7.05
C ALA A 294 -23.16 -4.11 -6.70
N LEU A 295 -22.68 -3.34 -5.73
CA LEU A 295 -21.35 -3.46 -5.17
C LEU A 295 -21.45 -3.80 -3.69
N GLU A 296 -20.83 -4.91 -3.30
CA GLU A 296 -20.66 -5.26 -1.89
C GLU A 296 -19.24 -4.92 -1.43
N LEU A 297 -19.13 -4.18 -0.32
CA LEU A 297 -17.87 -3.98 0.41
C LEU A 297 -17.81 -5.00 1.54
N VAL A 298 -16.88 -5.95 1.44
CA VAL A 298 -16.66 -6.99 2.44
C VAL A 298 -15.39 -6.68 3.21
N PRO A 299 -15.38 -6.66 4.56
CA PRO A 299 -14.15 -6.44 5.30
C PRO A 299 -13.07 -7.45 4.88
N ALA A 300 -11.89 -6.96 4.52
CA ALA A 300 -10.83 -7.81 3.95
C ALA A 300 -10.32 -8.88 4.94
N SER A 301 -10.56 -8.68 6.24
CA SER A 301 -10.32 -9.68 7.29
C SER A 301 -11.22 -10.92 7.18
N VAL A 302 -12.37 -10.82 6.52
CA VAL A 302 -13.39 -11.88 6.41
C VAL A 302 -13.24 -12.69 5.11
N SER A 303 -12.81 -12.09 4.00
CA SER A 303 -12.74 -12.76 2.69
C SER A 303 -11.57 -13.75 2.52
N ARG A 304 -10.55 -13.70 3.38
CA ARG A 304 -9.35 -14.57 3.27
C ARG A 304 -9.60 -16.07 3.50
N PHE A 305 -10.83 -16.47 3.86
CA PHE A 305 -11.23 -17.87 4.03
C PHE A 305 -11.80 -18.54 2.76
N GLN A 306 -11.88 -17.85 1.61
CA GLN A 306 -12.34 -18.45 0.35
C GLN A 306 -11.36 -18.15 -0.80
N SER A 307 -10.37 -19.02 -1.00
CA SER A 307 -9.44 -18.96 -2.13
C SER A 307 -9.94 -19.81 -3.29
N TYR A 308 -10.09 -19.22 -4.49
CA TYR A 308 -10.01 -19.94 -5.77
C TYR A 308 -8.59 -19.76 -6.33
N GLY A 309 -8.00 -20.86 -6.81
CA GLY A 309 -6.71 -20.87 -7.49
C GLY A 309 -6.80 -20.37 -8.94
N ASP A 310 -5.71 -19.86 -9.50
CA ASP A 310 -4.82 -20.68 -10.33
C ASP A 310 -3.48 -19.94 -10.64
N ALA A 311 -2.49 -20.77 -10.98
CA ALA A 311 -1.15 -20.60 -11.54
C ALA A 311 -0.53 -19.20 -11.83
N GLY A 312 0.68 -18.99 -11.28
CA GLY A 312 1.68 -18.02 -11.79
C GLY A 312 2.45 -17.27 -10.69
N GLY A 313 3.28 -17.98 -9.92
CA GLY A 313 3.86 -17.47 -8.68
C GLY A 313 4.94 -16.41 -8.84
N THR A 314 4.63 -15.17 -8.43
CA THR A 314 5.59 -14.24 -7.84
C THR A 314 5.34 -14.24 -6.33
N LEU A 315 6.35 -14.62 -5.54
CA LEU A 315 6.24 -14.77 -4.09
C LEU A 315 6.02 -13.40 -3.43
N ILE A 316 4.84 -13.21 -2.83
CA ILE A 316 4.54 -12.07 -1.95
C ILE A 316 5.11 -12.41 -0.55
N PRO A 317 5.99 -11.58 0.04
CA PRO A 317 6.41 -11.76 1.43
C PRO A 317 5.18 -11.67 2.35
N GLY A 318 4.93 -12.70 3.16
CA GLY A 318 3.79 -12.72 4.09
C GLY A 318 2.63 -13.64 3.71
N LEU A 319 2.57 -14.15 2.47
CA LEU A 319 1.59 -15.16 2.07
C LEU A 319 2.30 -16.50 1.85
N PRO A 320 1.88 -17.59 2.53
CA PRO A 320 2.43 -18.90 2.25
C PRO A 320 2.16 -19.24 0.79
N SER A 321 3.19 -19.68 0.06
CA SER A 321 2.99 -20.30 -1.23
C SER A 321 1.98 -21.43 -1.03
N PRO A 322 0.84 -21.45 -1.76
CA PRO A 322 -0.17 -22.49 -1.59
C PRO A 322 0.42 -23.89 -1.85
N VAL A 323 1.57 -23.95 -2.53
CA VAL A 323 2.28 -25.18 -2.91
C VAL A 323 3.38 -25.58 -1.91
N SER A 324 3.95 -24.67 -1.12
CA SER A 324 5.01 -25.06 -0.17
C SER A 324 4.43 -25.86 0.99
N PRO A 325 5.01 -27.01 1.36
CA PRO A 325 4.66 -27.72 2.58
C PRO A 325 5.27 -27.08 3.83
N TYR A 326 6.10 -26.04 3.68
CA TYR A 326 6.87 -25.45 4.77
C TYR A 326 6.49 -23.99 5.01
N THR A 327 6.46 -23.61 6.28
CA THR A 327 6.20 -22.23 6.71
C THR A 327 7.24 -21.81 7.74
N LEU A 328 7.70 -20.57 7.64
CA LEU A 328 8.53 -19.90 8.63
C LEU A 328 7.77 -18.68 9.15
N GLU A 329 7.43 -18.66 10.43
CA GLU A 329 6.53 -17.67 11.03
C GLU A 329 7.33 -16.70 11.92
N LEU A 330 7.23 -15.39 11.69
CA LEU A 330 7.79 -14.39 12.60
C LEU A 330 6.92 -14.27 13.85
N GLU A 331 7.19 -15.11 14.84
CA GLU A 331 6.36 -15.28 16.03
C GLU A 331 6.62 -14.21 17.09
N ALA A 332 7.88 -13.80 17.25
CA ALA A 332 8.25 -12.83 18.26
C ALA A 332 9.48 -12.01 17.90
N ILE A 333 9.65 -10.91 18.62
CA ILE A 333 10.82 -10.05 18.57
C ILE A 333 11.52 -10.08 19.93
N LEU A 334 12.80 -10.42 19.94
CA LEU A 334 13.67 -10.29 21.10
C LEU A 334 13.93 -8.81 21.41
N LEU A 335 13.63 -8.39 22.63
CA LEU A 335 13.81 -7.00 23.04
C LEU A 335 15.31 -6.65 23.11
N PRO A 336 15.77 -5.66 22.33
CA PRO A 336 17.19 -5.31 22.24
C PRO A 336 17.75 -4.78 23.55
N SER A 337 19.03 -5.05 23.82
CA SER A 337 19.76 -4.33 24.87
C SER A 337 20.22 -2.96 24.38
N LEU A 338 20.51 -2.05 25.31
CA LEU A 338 21.18 -0.80 24.97
C LEU A 338 22.63 -1.09 24.56
N HIS A 339 23.00 -0.70 23.33
CA HIS A 339 24.37 -0.74 22.85
C HIS A 339 25.17 0.50 23.31
N GLN A 340 26.49 0.46 23.21
CA GLN A 340 27.36 1.56 23.64
C GLN A 340 27.01 2.85 22.88
N GLY A 341 26.58 3.88 23.62
CA GLY A 341 26.14 5.17 23.07
C GLY A 341 24.64 5.28 22.78
N LEU A 342 23.90 4.18 22.74
CA LEU A 342 22.43 4.19 22.66
C LEU A 342 21.85 4.41 24.06
N ARG A 343 21.11 5.50 24.25
CA ARG A 343 20.49 5.83 25.54
C ARG A 343 19.08 5.26 25.69
N GLN A 344 18.39 5.12 24.57
CA GLN A 344 17.03 4.62 24.54
C GLN A 344 16.72 4.05 23.17
N TRP A 345 15.87 3.03 23.15
CA TRP A 345 15.13 2.65 21.94
C TRP A 345 13.63 2.62 22.21
N THR A 346 12.85 2.79 21.14
CA THR A 346 11.39 2.72 21.12
C THR A 346 10.93 1.83 19.97
N ILE A 347 10.10 0.84 20.30
CA ILE A 347 9.31 0.06 19.35
C ILE A 347 7.89 0.62 19.39
N TRP A 348 7.39 0.99 18.21
CA TRP A 348 6.05 1.51 18.02
C TRP A 348 5.14 0.38 17.57
N LEU A 349 4.00 0.22 18.22
CA LEU A 349 3.00 -0.79 17.87
C LEU A 349 1.68 -0.10 17.55
N GLU A 350 0.96 -0.64 16.59
CA GLU A 350 -0.44 -0.28 16.36
C GLU A 350 -1.30 -0.68 17.57
N PRO A 351 -2.54 -0.16 17.70
CA PRO A 351 -3.46 -0.56 18.76
C PRO A 351 -3.69 -2.07 18.86
N GLU A 352 -3.54 -2.77 17.74
CA GLU A 352 -3.64 -4.22 17.63
C GLU A 352 -2.36 -4.99 18.00
N GLY A 353 -1.29 -4.30 18.40
CA GLY A 353 -0.05 -4.90 18.88
C GLY A 353 0.93 -5.37 17.80
N THR A 354 0.66 -5.09 16.52
CA THR A 354 1.62 -5.29 15.42
C THR A 354 2.61 -4.14 15.32
N PRO A 355 3.87 -4.35 14.87
CA PRO A 355 4.81 -3.27 14.63
C PRO A 355 4.25 -2.22 13.66
N ALA A 356 4.25 -0.97 14.07
CA ALA A 356 3.77 0.14 13.26
C ALA A 356 4.72 0.44 12.10
N THR A 357 4.15 0.87 10.97
CA THR A 357 4.94 1.26 9.78
C THR A 357 5.61 2.62 9.96
N PRO A 358 6.71 2.91 9.23
CA PRO A 358 7.34 4.22 9.23
C PRO A 358 6.37 5.39 8.97
N GLU A 359 5.43 5.20 8.05
CA GLU A 359 4.43 6.18 7.67
C GLU A 359 3.48 6.47 8.83
N ARG A 360 3.03 5.44 9.54
CA ARG A 360 2.14 5.57 10.70
C ARG A 360 2.81 6.37 11.81
N ILE A 361 4.06 6.03 12.13
CA ILE A 361 4.86 6.70 13.15
C ILE A 361 5.07 8.18 12.77
N GLY A 362 5.23 8.49 11.48
CA GLY A 362 5.36 9.85 11.00
C GLY A 362 4.08 10.68 11.12
N ARG A 363 2.91 10.08 10.89
CA ARG A 363 1.61 10.79 10.83
C ARG A 363 0.91 10.89 12.19
N HIS A 364 0.89 9.79 12.96
CA HIS A 364 0.06 9.66 14.17
C HIS A 364 0.78 8.96 15.33
N PRO A 365 1.96 9.42 15.76
CA PRO A 365 2.74 8.74 16.80
C PRO A 365 2.03 8.67 18.17
N ASP A 366 1.17 9.63 18.48
CA ASP A 366 0.46 9.69 19.77
C ASP A 366 -0.70 8.69 19.89
N ASP A 367 -1.14 8.13 18.75
CA ASP A 367 -2.17 7.10 18.68
C ASP A 367 -1.58 5.68 18.80
N LEU A 368 -0.26 5.57 18.89
CA LEU A 368 0.47 4.30 18.90
C LEU A 368 0.83 3.87 20.32
N ILE A 369 0.92 2.56 20.51
CA ILE A 369 1.50 1.97 21.69
C ILE A 369 3.02 2.10 21.59
N ARG A 370 3.66 2.59 22.66
CA ARG A 370 5.11 2.73 22.74
C ARG A 370 5.68 1.76 23.74
N LEU A 371 6.52 0.85 23.26
CA LEU A 371 7.39 0.03 24.09
C LEU A 371 8.79 0.61 24.04
N GLN A 372 9.34 0.98 25.19
CA GLN A 372 10.60 1.70 25.27
C GLN A 372 11.52 1.05 26.30
N LEU A 373 12.83 1.04 26.02
CA LEU A 373 13.88 0.78 27.00
C LEU A 373 14.77 2.01 27.11
N ASP A 374 15.02 2.45 28.33
CA ASP A 374 16.01 3.47 28.65
C ASP A 374 16.79 3.10 29.93
N GLY A 375 17.60 4.03 30.45
CA GLY A 375 18.41 3.80 31.66
C GLY A 375 17.61 3.55 32.96
N ARG A 376 16.27 3.62 32.93
CA ARG A 376 15.36 3.30 34.04
C ARG A 376 14.65 1.96 33.85
N GLY A 377 14.89 1.27 32.74
CA GLY A 377 14.27 0.00 32.38
C GLY A 377 13.21 0.13 31.28
N ILE A 378 12.40 -0.91 31.14
CA ILE A 378 11.36 -1.06 30.13
C ILE A 378 10.12 -0.29 30.58
N SER A 379 9.50 0.44 29.67
CA SER A 379 8.22 1.11 29.88
C SER A 379 7.28 0.88 28.70
N LEU A 380 5.99 0.80 29.01
CA LEU A 380 4.90 0.59 28.06
C LEU A 380 3.88 1.73 28.21
N ALA A 381 3.74 2.53 27.16
CA ALA A 381 2.71 3.57 27.07
C ALA A 381 1.62 3.13 26.09
N ILE A 382 0.41 2.97 26.58
CA ILE A 382 -0.78 2.71 25.76
C ILE A 382 -1.62 3.99 25.74
N PRO A 383 -2.05 4.50 24.57
CA PRO A 383 -2.89 5.70 24.49
C PRO A 383 -4.11 5.62 25.42
N GLY A 384 -4.32 6.69 26.19
CA GLY A 384 -5.42 6.77 27.17
C GLY A 384 -5.22 5.96 28.45
N ARG A 385 -4.07 5.29 28.65
CA ARG A 385 -3.73 4.58 29.90
C ARG A 385 -2.51 5.20 30.59
N PRO A 386 -2.39 5.04 31.93
CA PRO A 386 -1.17 5.42 32.64
C PRO A 386 0.06 4.67 32.10
N LEU A 387 1.22 5.35 32.10
CA LEU A 387 2.50 4.74 31.75
C LEU A 387 2.80 3.57 32.71
N LEU A 388 3.12 2.41 32.15
CA LEU A 388 3.50 1.23 32.91
C LEU A 388 5.02 1.05 32.87
N THR A 389 5.66 0.94 34.02
CA THR A 389 7.10 0.64 34.14
C THR A 389 7.27 -0.83 34.49
N LEU A 390 8.03 -1.57 33.69
CA LEU A 390 8.17 -3.02 33.76
C LEU A 390 9.52 -3.47 34.34
N GLY A 391 10.38 -2.52 34.72
CA GLY A 391 11.74 -2.79 35.22
C GLY A 391 12.70 -3.19 34.11
N ASP A 392 13.87 -3.72 34.47
CA ASP A 392 14.93 -4.00 33.49
C ASP A 392 14.66 -5.26 32.65
N ARG A 393 13.75 -6.13 33.07
CA ARG A 393 13.41 -7.39 32.38
C ARG A 393 11.95 -7.74 32.60
N ILE A 394 11.31 -8.34 31.60
CA ILE A 394 9.96 -8.87 31.71
C ILE A 394 10.00 -10.13 32.58
N ALA A 395 9.48 -10.01 33.81
CA ALA A 395 9.42 -11.11 34.78
C ALA A 395 8.15 -11.97 34.64
N GLU A 396 7.05 -11.35 34.24
CA GLU A 396 5.75 -12.00 34.04
C GLU A 396 5.13 -11.55 32.72
N PRO A 397 4.26 -12.35 32.08
CA PRO A 397 3.57 -11.94 30.86
C PRO A 397 2.77 -10.64 31.05
N VAL A 398 2.93 -9.69 30.11
CA VAL A 398 2.19 -8.42 30.10
C VAL A 398 1.39 -8.31 28.81
N GLU A 399 0.08 -8.14 28.93
CA GLU A 399 -0.83 -7.93 27.80
C GLU A 399 -0.65 -6.53 27.19
N ILE A 400 -0.64 -6.45 25.86
CA ILE A 400 -0.52 -5.20 25.12
C ILE A 400 -1.88 -4.85 24.49
N GLY A 401 -2.50 -3.76 24.96
CA GLY A 401 -3.74 -3.24 24.37
C GLY A 401 -4.97 -4.10 24.67
N GLN A 402 -5.77 -4.38 23.62
CA GLN A 402 -6.94 -5.27 23.66
C GLN A 402 -6.73 -6.55 22.82
N THR A 403 -5.46 -6.93 22.59
CA THR A 403 -5.09 -7.95 21.59
C THR A 403 -4.23 -9.07 22.16
N ASP A 404 -3.95 -10.08 21.33
CA ASP A 404 -3.10 -11.22 21.67
C ASP A 404 -1.59 -10.91 21.70
N ALA A 405 -1.19 -9.65 21.47
CA ALA A 405 0.20 -9.22 21.60
C ALA A 405 0.62 -9.19 23.08
N LYS A 406 1.77 -9.80 23.40
CA LYS A 406 2.24 -9.95 24.78
C LYS A 406 3.72 -9.69 24.91
N LEU A 407 4.12 -9.10 26.01
CA LEU A 407 5.50 -9.18 26.48
C LEU A 407 5.66 -10.46 27.29
N LEU A 408 6.62 -11.29 26.94
CA LEU A 408 6.86 -12.57 27.58
C LEU A 408 8.25 -12.60 28.24
N PRO A 409 8.39 -13.27 29.39
CA PRO A 409 9.70 -13.58 29.96
C PRO A 409 10.54 -14.40 28.99
N PHE A 410 11.84 -14.14 28.93
CA PHE A 410 12.75 -14.88 28.08
C PHE A 410 14.14 -15.01 28.68
N GLU A 411 14.56 -16.25 28.92
CA GLU A 411 15.78 -16.59 29.63
C GLU A 411 16.97 -16.71 28.68
N LEU A 412 17.41 -15.56 28.15
CA LEU A 412 18.68 -15.45 27.44
C LEU A 412 19.56 -14.39 28.14
N PRO A 413 20.87 -14.62 28.32
CA PRO A 413 21.78 -13.61 28.85
C PRO A 413 21.70 -12.31 28.04
N GLY A 414 21.52 -11.17 28.73
CA GLY A 414 21.38 -9.86 28.09
C GLY A 414 19.98 -9.55 27.52
N SER A 415 19.08 -10.54 27.38
CA SER A 415 17.70 -10.29 26.94
C SER A 415 16.90 -9.47 27.95
N HIS A 416 15.98 -8.67 27.44
CA HIS A 416 14.98 -7.92 28.22
C HIS A 416 13.60 -8.61 28.23
N GLY A 417 13.34 -9.53 27.29
CA GLY A 417 12.06 -10.22 27.11
C GLY A 417 11.78 -10.50 25.63
N LEU A 418 10.62 -11.09 25.34
CA LEU A 418 10.10 -11.25 23.99
C LEU A 418 8.84 -10.41 23.81
N LEU A 419 8.68 -9.80 22.64
CA LEU A 419 7.42 -9.26 22.16
C LEU A 419 6.78 -10.29 21.23
N SER A 420 5.72 -10.94 21.68
CA SER A 420 4.91 -11.86 20.86
C SER A 420 4.07 -11.07 19.86
N LEU A 421 4.08 -11.49 18.60
CA LEU A 421 3.31 -10.86 17.54
C LEU A 421 1.96 -11.58 17.34
N PRO A 422 0.82 -10.87 17.36
CA PRO A 422 -0.51 -11.48 17.26
C PRO A 422 -0.83 -11.97 15.84
N ARG A 423 -0.12 -11.44 14.84
CA ARG A 423 -0.25 -11.81 13.43
C ARG A 423 1.16 -11.97 12.86
N PRO A 424 1.77 -13.17 12.97
CA PRO A 424 3.14 -13.37 12.50
C PRO A 424 3.21 -13.25 10.99
N ASP A 425 4.26 -12.60 10.49
CA ASP A 425 4.56 -12.61 9.06
C ASP A 425 4.99 -14.01 8.64
N LEU A 426 4.43 -14.50 7.53
CA LEU A 426 4.65 -15.85 7.04
C LEU A 426 5.59 -15.86 5.84
N TYR A 427 6.60 -16.70 5.91
CA TYR A 427 7.58 -16.91 4.85
C TYR A 427 7.54 -18.36 4.39
N SER A 428 7.78 -18.60 3.10
CA SER A 428 7.79 -19.95 2.51
C SER A 428 9.23 -20.37 2.19
N PRO A 429 9.92 -21.06 3.10
CA PRO A 429 11.20 -21.67 2.77
C PRO A 429 11.01 -22.80 1.74
N ALA A 430 12.07 -23.08 0.99
CA ALA A 430 12.12 -24.06 -0.07
C ALA A 430 13.46 -24.82 0.00
N ASP A 431 13.61 -25.83 -0.85
CA ASP A 431 14.86 -26.57 -1.06
C ASP A 431 16.01 -25.70 -1.59
N GLU A 432 15.69 -24.64 -2.32
CA GLU A 432 16.67 -23.66 -2.78
C GLU A 432 17.17 -22.73 -1.65
N ARG A 433 18.47 -22.40 -1.70
CA ARG A 433 19.08 -21.42 -0.78
C ARG A 433 18.55 -20.03 -1.05
N ARG A 434 18.04 -19.39 0.00
CA ARG A 434 17.44 -18.06 -0.04
C ARG A 434 18.02 -17.18 1.04
N LEU A 435 18.19 -15.91 0.72
CA LEU A 435 18.83 -14.92 1.57
C LEU A 435 17.84 -14.35 2.58
N LEU A 436 18.21 -14.37 3.85
CA LEU A 436 17.52 -13.71 4.95
C LEU A 436 18.32 -12.49 5.42
N GLY A 437 17.63 -11.36 5.61
CA GLY A 437 18.26 -10.11 6.02
C GLY A 437 17.30 -8.94 6.10
N ARG A 438 17.84 -7.72 6.15
CA ARG A 438 17.08 -6.47 6.06
C ARG A 438 17.18 -5.81 4.70
N THR A 439 16.17 -5.07 4.32
CA THR A 439 16.19 -4.24 3.11
C THR A 439 17.21 -3.10 3.25
N ASP A 440 17.88 -2.76 2.15
CA ASP A 440 18.70 -1.55 2.07
C ASP A 440 17.81 -0.36 1.65
N PRO A 441 17.56 0.63 2.53
CA PRO A 441 16.72 1.76 2.17
C PRO A 441 17.34 2.63 1.06
N ALA A 442 18.66 2.57 0.84
CA ALA A 442 19.33 3.27 -0.25
C ALA A 442 19.28 2.51 -1.59
N ASN A 443 18.95 1.21 -1.56
CA ASN A 443 18.85 0.37 -2.76
C ASN A 443 17.75 -0.70 -2.57
N PRO A 444 16.47 -0.29 -2.60
CA PRO A 444 15.34 -1.20 -2.34
C PRO A 444 15.20 -2.31 -3.39
N GLY A 445 15.81 -2.16 -4.57
CA GLY A 445 15.85 -3.19 -5.61
C GLY A 445 16.74 -4.39 -5.26
N ASN A 446 17.61 -4.27 -4.26
CA ASN A 446 18.47 -5.35 -3.77
C ASN A 446 17.96 -5.90 -2.43
N ARG A 447 16.71 -6.40 -2.45
CA ARG A 447 16.03 -6.94 -1.27
C ARG A 447 16.39 -8.43 -1.07
N PRO A 448 16.63 -8.89 0.17
CA PRO A 448 16.79 -10.31 0.45
C PRO A 448 15.46 -11.06 0.20
N ASP A 449 15.54 -12.36 -0.10
CA ASP A 449 14.36 -13.22 -0.31
C ASP A 449 13.43 -13.24 0.92
N PHE A 450 14.02 -13.21 2.12
CA PHE A 450 13.36 -13.07 3.40
C PHE A 450 13.78 -11.76 4.07
N ALA A 451 13.02 -10.71 3.80
CA ALA A 451 13.25 -9.39 4.36
C ALA A 451 12.52 -9.20 5.70
N LEU A 452 13.31 -9.04 6.77
CA LEU A 452 12.82 -8.77 8.12
C LEU A 452 13.00 -7.28 8.42
N ASP A 453 11.95 -6.51 8.19
CA ASP A 453 11.97 -5.04 8.27
C ASP A 453 11.05 -4.48 9.38
N GLN A 454 10.48 -5.33 10.23
CA GLN A 454 9.48 -4.92 11.23
C GLN A 454 10.06 -3.93 12.27
N LEU A 455 11.38 -3.96 12.50
CA LEU A 455 12.09 -2.99 13.36
C LEU A 455 12.73 -1.83 12.58
N ALA A 456 12.44 -1.67 11.28
CA ALA A 456 12.94 -0.55 10.45
C ALA A 456 12.16 0.75 10.72
N GLN A 457 11.86 1.02 11.99
CA GLN A 457 11.00 2.11 12.43
C GLN A 457 11.80 3.41 12.62
N PRO A 458 11.33 4.55 12.06
CA PRO A 458 11.95 5.85 12.26
C PRO A 458 11.75 6.30 13.71
N ARG A 459 12.64 7.19 14.19
CA ARG A 459 12.56 7.77 15.55
C ARG A 459 12.58 6.72 16.67
N GLY A 460 13.04 5.50 16.36
CA GLY A 460 13.12 4.38 17.29
C GLY A 460 14.40 4.37 18.12
N LEU A 461 15.38 5.23 17.85
CA LEU A 461 16.66 5.28 18.56
C LEU A 461 16.95 6.68 19.09
N PHE A 462 17.52 6.75 20.30
CA PHE A 462 18.04 7.99 20.86
C PHE A 462 19.47 7.81 21.36
N TRP A 463 20.41 8.50 20.71
CA TRP A 463 21.84 8.39 20.94
C TRP A 463 22.36 9.47 21.90
N SER A 464 23.43 9.16 22.64
CA SER A 464 24.04 10.09 23.60
C SER A 464 24.63 11.36 22.97
N SER A 465 24.98 11.33 21.69
CA SER A 465 25.49 12.47 20.93
C SER A 465 24.40 13.44 20.45
N GLY A 466 23.11 13.08 20.58
CA GLY A 466 21.97 13.86 20.07
C GLY A 466 21.85 13.89 18.54
N THR A 467 22.80 13.31 17.81
CA THR A 467 22.78 13.15 16.35
C THR A 467 22.17 11.80 16.03
N ASP A 468 21.10 11.78 15.24
CA ASP A 468 20.52 10.55 14.69
C ASP A 468 21.31 10.16 13.43
N PRO A 469 22.08 9.06 13.46
CA PRO A 469 22.85 8.60 12.31
C PRO A 469 21.96 8.02 11.19
N GLY A 470 20.63 8.06 11.33
CA GLY A 470 19.69 7.45 10.37
C GLY A 470 19.61 5.93 10.53
N PHE A 471 20.05 5.39 11.66
CA PHE A 471 19.91 3.97 11.99
C PHE A 471 18.56 3.71 12.66
N THR A 472 17.99 2.56 12.35
CA THR A 472 16.80 1.99 13.01
C THR A 472 17.23 0.86 13.93
N LEU A 473 16.31 0.38 14.78
CA LEU A 473 16.52 -0.83 15.58
C LEU A 473 16.96 -2.03 14.73
N ASN A 474 16.42 -2.14 13.51
CA ASN A 474 16.79 -3.20 12.58
C ASN A 474 18.28 -3.19 12.19
N ASN A 475 18.89 -2.01 12.14
CA ASN A 475 20.30 -1.86 11.78
C ASN A 475 21.27 -2.39 12.85
N LEU A 476 20.82 -2.55 14.10
CA LEU A 476 21.68 -2.91 15.23
C LEU A 476 22.01 -4.40 15.28
N SER A 477 21.10 -5.27 14.84
CA SER A 477 21.27 -6.73 14.97
C SER A 477 21.07 -7.50 13.69
N LEU A 478 20.50 -6.88 12.64
CA LEU A 478 20.26 -7.55 11.36
C LEU A 478 21.12 -6.95 10.25
N SER A 479 21.67 -7.83 9.42
CA SER A 479 22.46 -7.43 8.25
C SER A 479 21.64 -7.54 6.97
N ARG A 480 22.06 -6.82 5.93
CA ARG A 480 21.43 -6.91 4.60
C ARG A 480 21.51 -8.33 4.03
N SER A 481 22.61 -9.03 4.35
CA SER A 481 22.83 -10.44 4.06
C SER A 481 23.20 -11.10 5.38
N HIS A 482 22.19 -11.55 6.13
CA HIS A 482 22.38 -12.06 7.49
C HIS A 482 22.60 -13.57 7.48
N ALA A 483 21.75 -14.32 6.78
CA ALA A 483 21.87 -15.78 6.66
C ALA A 483 21.33 -16.31 5.34
N TRP A 484 21.85 -17.47 4.92
CA TRP A 484 21.23 -18.33 3.92
C TRP A 484 20.35 -19.35 4.60
N ILE A 485 19.12 -19.55 4.12
CA ILE A 485 18.21 -20.57 4.62
C ILE A 485 17.65 -21.43 3.48
N TRP A 486 17.43 -22.72 3.75
CA TRP A 486 16.82 -23.68 2.82
C TRP A 486 16.24 -24.87 3.60
N VAL A 487 15.51 -25.75 2.93
CA VAL A 487 14.92 -26.96 3.51
C VAL A 487 15.56 -28.20 2.91
N GLU A 488 15.98 -29.14 3.74
CA GLU A 488 16.47 -30.45 3.33
C GLU A 488 15.93 -31.48 4.32
N ASP A 489 15.43 -32.61 3.83
CA ASP A 489 14.88 -33.69 4.67
C ASP A 489 13.87 -33.23 5.74
N ASP A 490 12.93 -32.33 5.38
CA ASP A 490 11.91 -31.75 6.29
C ASP A 490 12.50 -30.93 7.45
N GLN A 491 13.75 -30.49 7.33
CA GLN A 491 14.45 -29.65 8.29
C GLN A 491 14.82 -28.32 7.66
N LEU A 492 14.69 -27.22 8.40
CA LEU A 492 15.18 -25.92 7.98
C LEU A 492 16.67 -25.82 8.31
N LEU A 493 17.48 -25.58 7.29
CA LEU A 493 18.90 -25.31 7.41
C LEU A 493 19.15 -23.81 7.37
N ALA A 494 20.06 -23.33 8.22
CA ALA A 494 20.42 -21.92 8.27
C ALA A 494 21.93 -21.71 8.46
N GLU A 495 22.55 -20.92 7.58
CA GLU A 495 23.97 -20.60 7.61
C GLU A 495 24.18 -19.09 7.67
N ALA A 496 24.93 -18.61 8.67
CA ALA A 496 25.24 -17.20 8.79
C ALA A 496 26.13 -16.75 7.61
N CYS A 497 25.81 -15.64 6.95
CA CYS A 497 26.62 -15.14 5.84
C CYS A 497 28.00 -14.61 6.30
N LYS A 498 28.16 -14.34 7.61
CA LYS A 498 29.40 -13.85 8.23
C LYS A 498 29.38 -14.04 9.76
N PRO A 499 30.55 -14.05 10.43
CA PRO A 499 30.64 -14.24 11.88
C PRO A 499 29.87 -13.21 12.73
N SER A 500 29.62 -12.01 12.20
CA SER A 500 28.87 -10.96 12.88
C SER A 500 27.34 -11.08 12.72
N CYS A 501 26.83 -12.16 12.13
CA CYS A 501 25.41 -12.45 11.98
C CYS A 501 25.05 -13.73 12.77
N PRO A 502 25.03 -13.66 14.11
CA PRO A 502 24.80 -14.83 14.93
C PRO A 502 23.40 -15.39 14.70
N LEU A 503 23.33 -16.71 14.59
CA LEU A 503 22.09 -17.47 14.53
C LEU A 503 22.01 -18.40 15.75
N MET A 504 20.81 -18.55 16.30
CA MET A 504 20.57 -19.46 17.42
C MET A 504 19.39 -20.37 17.11
N HIS A 505 19.51 -21.64 17.50
CA HIS A 505 18.43 -22.60 17.47
C HIS A 505 17.81 -22.67 18.86
N LEU A 506 16.49 -22.51 18.91
CA LEU A 506 15.67 -22.57 20.10
C LEU A 506 14.67 -23.71 19.94
N ASP A 507 14.42 -24.45 21.01
CA ASP A 507 13.37 -25.47 20.98
C ASP A 507 11.97 -24.84 20.89
N ARG A 508 10.94 -25.68 20.70
CA ARG A 508 9.53 -25.25 20.68
C ARG A 508 9.07 -24.38 21.86
N ASN A 509 9.78 -24.42 23.00
CA ASN A 509 9.51 -23.67 24.23
C ASN A 509 10.48 -22.48 24.41
N TYR A 510 11.18 -22.09 23.35
CA TYR A 510 12.14 -21.00 23.31
C TYR A 510 13.40 -21.22 24.16
N ARG A 511 13.78 -22.46 24.47
CA ARG A 511 15.03 -22.74 25.20
C ARG A 511 16.19 -22.83 24.22
N PRO A 512 17.31 -22.10 24.45
CA PRO A 512 18.46 -22.16 23.57
C PRO A 512 19.07 -23.56 23.60
N LEU A 513 19.29 -24.12 22.41
CA LEU A 513 19.94 -25.41 22.27
C LEU A 513 21.45 -25.21 22.10
N PRO A 514 22.28 -26.07 22.72
CA PRO A 514 23.72 -25.96 22.63
C PRO A 514 24.17 -26.14 21.18
N ILE A 515 25.01 -25.23 20.71
CA ILE A 515 25.66 -25.35 19.41
C ILE A 515 26.87 -26.29 19.58
N PRO A 516 26.99 -27.39 18.82
CA PRO A 516 28.14 -28.29 18.90
C PRO A 516 29.47 -27.56 18.68
N GLU A 517 30.51 -27.88 19.46
CA GLU A 517 31.83 -27.22 19.40
C GLU A 517 32.58 -27.48 18.07
N ASP A 518 32.18 -28.48 17.27
CA ASP A 518 32.80 -28.87 15.99
C ASP A 518 32.21 -28.16 14.76
N ARG A 519 31.33 -27.18 14.97
CA ARG A 519 30.41 -26.65 13.95
C ARG A 519 30.98 -25.55 13.05
N ASN A 520 32.30 -25.38 12.95
CA ASN A 520 32.87 -24.20 12.29
C ASN A 520 32.50 -24.02 10.81
N ASP A 521 31.87 -25.00 10.14
CA ASP A 521 31.40 -24.86 8.76
C ASP A 521 30.05 -25.57 8.47
N ARG A 522 29.23 -25.87 9.50
CA ARG A 522 27.95 -26.59 9.30
C ARG A 522 26.72 -25.70 9.54
N PRO A 523 25.70 -25.77 8.66
CA PRO A 523 24.44 -25.06 8.88
C PRO A 523 23.78 -25.46 10.20
N LEU A 524 23.06 -24.53 10.83
CA LEU A 524 22.07 -24.86 11.85
C LEU A 524 21.02 -25.76 11.22
N VAL A 525 20.56 -26.75 11.95
CA VAL A 525 19.50 -27.65 11.53
C VAL A 525 18.34 -27.48 12.50
N ILE A 526 17.18 -27.11 11.98
CA ILE A 526 16.03 -26.67 12.76
C ILE A 526 14.83 -27.56 12.38
N PRO A 527 14.41 -28.47 13.26
CA PRO A 527 13.29 -29.36 12.98
C PRO A 527 11.95 -28.60 13.04
N PRO A 528 10.87 -29.16 12.44
CA PRO A 528 9.54 -28.57 12.54
C PRO A 528 9.10 -28.40 14.01
N GLY A 529 8.55 -27.22 14.30
CA GLY A 529 8.10 -26.80 15.63
C GLY A 529 9.12 -25.99 16.43
N ASP A 530 10.41 -26.08 16.09
CA ASP A 530 11.49 -25.30 16.71
C ASP A 530 11.66 -23.93 16.04
N CYS A 531 12.48 -23.06 16.66
CA CYS A 531 12.66 -21.68 16.23
C CYS A 531 14.11 -21.33 15.86
N LEU A 532 14.25 -20.50 14.83
CA LEU A 532 15.46 -19.78 14.47
C LEU A 532 15.42 -18.38 15.07
N LEU A 533 16.44 -17.99 15.83
CA LEU A 533 16.66 -16.60 16.19
C LEU A 533 17.74 -16.01 15.27
N ALA A 534 17.37 -15.00 14.48
CA ALA A 534 18.25 -14.25 13.60
C ALA A 534 18.24 -12.76 13.99
N GLY A 535 19.34 -12.27 14.56
CA GLY A 535 19.38 -10.93 15.17
C GLY A 535 18.39 -10.82 16.34
N HIS A 536 17.29 -10.07 16.14
CA HIS A 536 16.19 -9.96 17.11
C HIS A 536 14.91 -10.68 16.69
N TYR A 537 14.92 -11.38 15.57
CA TYR A 537 13.71 -11.98 15.00
C TYR A 537 13.64 -13.47 15.33
N LEU A 538 12.57 -13.87 15.99
CA LEU A 538 12.28 -15.26 16.33
C LEU A 538 11.32 -15.86 15.31
N LEU A 539 11.83 -16.84 14.56
CA LEU A 539 11.16 -17.43 13.42
C LEU A 539 10.83 -18.90 13.71
N ARG A 540 9.55 -19.28 13.82
CA ARG A 540 9.15 -20.67 14.03
C ARG A 540 9.05 -21.41 12.70
N TYR A 541 9.73 -22.54 12.59
CA TYR A 541 9.64 -23.39 11.42
C TYR A 541 8.50 -24.41 11.57
N ARG A 542 7.68 -24.59 10.52
CA ARG A 542 6.59 -25.55 10.48
C ARG A 542 6.60 -26.33 9.17
N SER A 543 6.12 -27.56 9.24
CA SER A 543 5.89 -28.46 8.11
C SER A 543 4.44 -28.94 8.12
N LYS A 544 3.78 -29.02 6.96
CA LYS A 544 2.40 -29.53 6.83
C LYS A 544 2.27 -31.01 7.22
N SER A 545 3.40 -31.73 7.29
CA SER A 545 3.47 -33.16 7.60
C SER A 545 3.57 -33.48 9.10
N GLY A 546 3.63 -32.47 9.99
CA GLY A 546 3.95 -32.63 11.41
C GLY A 546 3.06 -31.87 12.39
#